data_AF-A0A975T1D7-F1
#
_entry.id   AF-A0A975T1D7-F1
#
_cell.length_a   1.000
_cell.length_b   1.000
_cell.length_c   1.000
_cell.angle_alpha   90.00
_cell.angle_beta   90.00
_cell.angle_gamma   90.00
#
_symmetry.space_group_name_H-M   'P 1'
#
loop_
_entity.id
_entity.type
_entity.pdbx_description
1 polymer ?
#
loop_
_entity_poly.entity_id
_entity_poly.type
_entity_poly.pdbx_seq_one_letter_code
_entity_poly.pdbx_strand_id
1 'polypeptide(L)'
;MTNDDLVPGCYCCDQQASPSLPPREDVLHTDHWRVVHAFNSTLPGWLVVLPTRHVASFTELTAEAADELGGLVRRLGTALETVTGCVKTYLMQFSEADGFSHLHLHLVPRMADHPQDARGPRVFTYLVDDEAAWLPESERDSLALSVRAALA
;
A
#
# COMPACT_ATOMS: atom_id res chain seq x y z
N MET A 1 5.70 12.76 -16.31
CA MET A 1 5.90 13.31 -14.96
C MET A 1 7.17 14.15 -15.00
N THR A 2 7.04 15.47 -14.89
CA THR A 2 8.19 16.36 -14.67
C THR A 2 8.68 16.17 -13.24
N ASN A 3 10.00 16.27 -13.01
CA ASN A 3 10.64 16.02 -11.72
C ASN A 3 10.25 17.01 -10.59
N ASP A 4 9.36 17.97 -10.89
CA ASP A 4 8.93 19.05 -9.99
C ASP A 4 7.89 18.60 -8.95
N ASP A 5 7.32 17.39 -9.10
CA ASP A 5 6.26 16.87 -8.23
C ASP A 5 6.79 15.96 -7.09
N LEU A 6 8.10 15.74 -7.01
CA LEU A 6 8.74 14.89 -5.99
C LEU A 6 9.60 15.73 -5.04
N VAL A 7 9.61 15.35 -3.76
CA VAL A 7 10.40 16.02 -2.72
C VAL A 7 11.54 15.11 -2.28
N PRO A 8 12.82 15.47 -2.53
CA PRO A 8 13.96 14.68 -2.08
C PRO A 8 13.98 14.48 -0.55
N GLY A 9 14.29 13.26 -0.10
CA GLY A 9 14.32 12.90 1.32
C GLY A 9 12.95 12.50 1.89
N CYS A 10 11.89 12.61 1.09
CA CYS A 10 10.64 11.92 1.39
C CYS A 10 10.75 10.47 0.93
N TYR A 11 10.62 9.51 1.84
CA TYR A 11 10.75 8.07 1.54
C TYR A 11 9.93 7.64 0.30
N CYS A 12 8.66 8.03 0.23
CA CYS A 12 7.78 7.65 -0.88
C CYS A 12 8.22 8.27 -2.22
N CYS A 13 8.71 9.51 -2.20
CA CYS A 13 9.22 10.19 -3.39
C CYS A 13 10.56 9.62 -3.86
N ASP A 14 11.45 9.29 -2.93
CA ASP A 14 12.74 8.69 -3.25
C ASP A 14 12.55 7.31 -3.90
N GLN A 15 11.59 6.50 -3.40
CA GLN A 15 11.20 5.24 -4.07
C GLN A 15 10.56 5.51 -5.44
N GLN A 16 9.65 6.49 -5.55
CA GLN A 16 9.02 6.83 -6.83
C GLN A 16 10.03 7.28 -7.91
N ALA A 17 11.12 7.93 -7.51
CA ALA A 17 12.20 8.35 -8.39
C ALA A 17 13.18 7.22 -8.75
N SER A 18 13.06 6.04 -8.12
CA SER A 18 13.96 4.92 -8.39
C SER A 18 13.79 4.40 -9.82
N PRO A 19 14.90 4.19 -10.56
CA PRO A 19 14.84 3.68 -11.94
C PRO A 19 14.40 2.22 -12.03
N SER A 20 14.42 1.49 -10.92
CA SER A 20 14.03 0.08 -10.85
C SER A 20 13.47 -0.22 -9.47
N LEU A 21 12.28 -0.82 -9.45
CA LEU A 21 11.59 -1.20 -8.22
C LEU A 21 11.39 -2.73 -8.20
N PRO A 22 11.65 -3.40 -7.07
CA PRO A 22 11.27 -4.79 -6.92
C PRO A 22 9.73 -4.94 -6.91
N PRO A 23 9.19 -6.14 -7.16
CA PRO A 23 7.74 -6.35 -7.21
C PRO A 23 6.99 -5.83 -5.99
N ARG A 24 7.52 -6.02 -4.76
CA ARG A 24 6.91 -5.50 -3.52
C ARG A 24 6.76 -3.98 -3.47
N GLU A 25 7.57 -3.24 -4.21
CA GLU A 25 7.54 -1.77 -4.30
C GLU A 25 6.76 -1.24 -5.52
N ASP A 26 6.20 -2.15 -6.34
CA ASP A 26 5.48 -1.81 -7.58
C ASP A 26 4.40 -2.85 -7.87
N VAL A 27 3.50 -3.13 -6.92
CA VAL A 27 2.41 -4.12 -7.12
C VAL A 27 1.56 -3.74 -8.34
N LEU A 28 1.18 -2.47 -8.41
CA LEU A 28 0.48 -1.84 -9.53
C LEU A 28 0.91 -0.37 -9.60
N HIS A 29 1.04 0.15 -10.81
CA HIS A 29 1.30 1.56 -11.08
C HIS A 29 0.28 2.07 -12.10
N THR A 30 -0.33 3.21 -11.82
CA THR A 30 -1.25 3.93 -12.71
C THR A 30 -0.73 5.34 -12.97
N ASP A 31 -1.51 6.17 -13.66
CA ASP A 31 -1.11 7.56 -13.89
C ASP A 31 -0.98 8.36 -12.57
N HIS A 32 -1.83 8.06 -11.57
CA HIS A 32 -1.89 8.82 -10.31
C HIS A 32 -1.48 8.04 -9.07
N TRP A 33 -1.44 6.70 -9.11
CA TRP A 33 -1.21 5.87 -7.93
C TRP A 33 -0.15 4.80 -8.14
N ARG A 34 0.72 4.61 -7.13
CA ARG A 34 1.61 3.45 -6.97
C ARG A 34 1.13 2.63 -5.78
N VAL A 35 1.09 1.32 -5.94
CA VAL A 35 0.67 0.37 -4.90
C VAL A 35 1.85 -0.49 -4.52
N VAL A 36 2.10 -0.64 -3.22
CA VAL A 36 3.22 -1.42 -2.67
C VAL A 36 2.74 -2.36 -1.58
N HIS A 37 3.57 -3.31 -1.18
CA HIS A 37 3.37 -4.09 0.03
C HIS A 37 4.04 -3.39 1.22
N ALA A 38 3.36 -3.29 2.36
CA ALA A 38 3.94 -2.72 3.58
C ALA A 38 5.22 -3.47 3.98
N PHE A 39 6.31 -2.74 4.25
CA PHE A 39 7.62 -3.35 4.50
C PHE A 39 7.77 -3.94 5.90
N ASN A 40 7.16 -3.30 6.90
CA ASN A 40 7.22 -3.66 8.30
C ASN A 40 6.02 -4.51 8.77
N SER A 41 5.32 -5.15 7.84
CA SER A 41 4.14 -5.96 8.13
C SER A 41 4.52 -7.43 8.36
N THR A 42 3.88 -8.04 9.35
CA THR A 42 3.83 -9.48 9.59
C THR A 42 2.58 -10.14 8.95
N LEU A 43 1.69 -9.34 8.36
CA LEU A 43 0.45 -9.79 7.72
C LEU A 43 0.60 -9.82 6.18
N PRO A 44 0.43 -10.99 5.54
CA PRO A 44 0.46 -11.13 4.09
C PRO A 44 -0.63 -10.33 3.38
N GLY A 45 -0.25 -9.64 2.31
CA GLY A 45 -1.17 -8.87 1.48
C GLY A 45 -1.52 -7.49 2.02
N TRP A 46 -0.82 -7.00 3.04
CA TRP A 46 -0.96 -5.61 3.48
C TRP A 46 -0.44 -4.67 2.38
N LEU A 47 -1.35 -4.02 1.67
CA LEU A 47 -1.00 -3.05 0.63
C LEU A 47 -0.99 -1.62 1.16
N VAL A 48 -0.13 -0.79 0.58
CA VAL A 48 -0.09 0.65 0.77
C VAL A 48 -0.28 1.32 -0.60
N VAL A 49 -1.26 2.22 -0.69
CA VAL A 49 -1.60 2.96 -1.90
C VAL A 49 -1.09 4.39 -1.75
N LEU A 50 -0.22 4.80 -2.69
CA LEU A 50 0.56 6.03 -2.65
C LEU A 50 0.25 6.86 -3.90
N PRO A 51 0.05 8.19 -3.82
CA PRO A 51 0.03 9.02 -5.00
C PRO A 51 1.43 9.03 -5.65
N THR A 52 1.48 9.12 -6.98
CA THR A 52 2.75 9.19 -7.75
C THR A 52 3.46 10.53 -7.62
N ARG A 53 2.82 11.51 -6.96
CA ARG A 53 3.33 12.85 -6.66
C ARG A 53 3.31 13.12 -5.17
N HIS A 54 4.14 14.05 -4.72
CA HIS A 54 4.16 14.48 -3.33
C HIS A 54 2.91 15.28 -2.99
N VAL A 55 2.03 14.69 -2.17
CA VAL A 55 0.94 15.38 -1.48
C VAL A 55 0.88 14.88 -0.04
N ALA A 56 0.49 15.75 0.89
CA ALA A 56 0.35 15.40 2.30
C ALA A 56 -1.11 15.10 2.69
N SER A 57 -2.07 15.51 1.86
CA SER A 57 -3.50 15.42 2.16
C SER A 57 -4.35 15.08 0.94
N PHE A 58 -5.50 14.45 1.17
CA PHE A 58 -6.54 14.23 0.17
C PHE A 58 -6.98 15.51 -0.55
N THR A 59 -6.96 16.64 0.16
CA THR A 59 -7.38 17.94 -0.39
C THR A 59 -6.41 18.51 -1.43
N GLU A 60 -5.20 17.96 -1.51
CA GLU A 60 -4.19 18.35 -2.48
C GLU A 60 -4.26 17.48 -3.75
N LEU A 61 -5.04 16.39 -3.74
CA LEU A 61 -5.26 15.53 -4.91
C LEU A 61 -5.90 16.31 -6.07
N THR A 62 -5.54 15.96 -7.31
CA THR A 62 -6.32 16.41 -8.46
C THR A 62 -7.66 15.68 -8.47
N ALA A 63 -8.63 16.21 -9.20
CA ALA A 63 -9.92 15.56 -9.36
C ALA A 63 -9.76 14.16 -9.96
N GLU A 64 -8.88 14.01 -10.95
CA GLU A 64 -8.63 12.75 -11.65
C GLU A 64 -8.03 11.69 -10.71
N ALA A 65 -7.05 12.08 -9.89
CA ALA A 65 -6.45 11.18 -8.90
C ALA A 65 -7.48 10.74 -7.85
N ALA A 66 -8.32 11.66 -7.38
CA ALA A 66 -9.38 11.37 -6.42
C ALA A 66 -10.46 10.44 -7.01
N ASP A 67 -10.88 10.68 -8.25
CA ASP A 67 -11.87 9.87 -8.96
C ASP A 67 -11.36 8.45 -9.25
N GLU A 68 -10.07 8.30 -9.59
CA GLU A 68 -9.46 7.00 -9.87
C GLU A 68 -9.45 6.08 -8.63
N LEU A 69 -9.26 6.65 -7.44
CA LEU A 69 -8.99 5.90 -6.21
C LEU A 69 -10.10 4.88 -5.88
N GLY A 70 -11.38 5.26 -6.06
CA GLY A 70 -12.50 4.37 -5.73
C GLY A 70 -12.50 3.08 -6.56
N GLY A 71 -12.24 3.21 -7.87
CA GLY A 71 -12.12 2.07 -8.78
C GLY A 71 -10.87 1.23 -8.48
N LEU A 72 -9.76 1.88 -8.17
CA LEU A 72 -8.51 1.25 -7.78
C LEU A 72 -8.67 0.39 -6.51
N VAL A 73 -9.21 0.96 -5.43
CA VAL A 73 -9.45 0.25 -4.15
C VAL A 73 -10.35 -0.96 -4.36
N ARG A 74 -11.42 -0.84 -5.15
CA ARG A 74 -12.30 -1.98 -5.46
C ARG A 74 -11.54 -3.12 -6.15
N ARG A 75 -10.75 -2.81 -7.19
CA ARG A 75 -10.00 -3.81 -7.96
C ARG A 75 -8.96 -4.51 -7.09
N LEU A 76 -8.19 -3.75 -6.30
CA LEU A 76 -7.22 -4.29 -5.35
C LEU A 76 -7.89 -5.14 -4.28
N GLY A 77 -9.05 -4.72 -3.77
CA GLY A 77 -9.84 -5.50 -2.82
C GLY A 77 -10.23 -6.87 -3.37
N THR A 78 -10.75 -6.94 -4.59
CA THR A 78 -11.08 -8.20 -5.26
C THR A 78 -9.85 -9.07 -5.52
N ALA A 79 -8.72 -8.47 -5.90
CA ALA A 79 -7.46 -9.19 -6.05
C ALA A 79 -6.97 -9.77 -4.71
N LEU A 80 -7.06 -9.01 -3.62
CA LEU A 80 -6.72 -9.49 -2.27
C LEU A 80 -7.63 -10.62 -1.80
N GLU A 81 -8.95 -10.53 -2.03
CA GLU A 81 -9.88 -11.63 -1.76
C GLU A 81 -9.48 -12.90 -2.50
N THR A 82 -9.07 -12.79 -3.77
CA THR A 82 -8.64 -13.92 -4.61
C THR A 82 -7.32 -14.52 -4.12
N VAL A 83 -6.32 -13.69 -3.81
CA VAL A 83 -4.97 -14.12 -3.48
C VAL A 83 -4.87 -14.64 -2.05
N THR A 84 -5.57 -14.02 -1.10
CA THR A 84 -5.41 -14.31 0.32
C THR A 84 -6.61 -15.05 0.92
N GLY A 85 -7.74 -15.12 0.22
CA GLY A 85 -9.00 -15.63 0.78
C GLY A 85 -9.57 -14.74 1.89
N CYS A 86 -9.17 -13.46 1.96
CA CYS A 86 -9.71 -12.55 2.98
C CYS A 86 -11.22 -12.38 2.79
N VAL A 87 -11.93 -12.11 3.88
CA VAL A 87 -13.40 -11.97 3.88
C VAL A 87 -13.84 -10.51 3.89
N LYS A 88 -12.89 -9.59 4.00
CA LYS A 88 -13.07 -8.14 4.02
C LYS A 88 -11.71 -7.47 3.82
N THR A 89 -11.73 -6.26 3.28
CA THR A 89 -10.59 -5.34 3.33
C THR A 89 -10.90 -4.15 4.23
N TYR A 90 -9.88 -3.64 4.91
CA TYR A 90 -9.93 -2.36 5.60
C TYR A 90 -9.20 -1.30 4.77
N LEU A 91 -9.76 -0.10 4.70
CA LEU A 91 -9.12 1.07 4.10
C LEU A 91 -8.94 2.13 5.19
N MET A 92 -7.70 2.54 5.46
CA MET A 92 -7.39 3.56 6.47
C MET A 92 -6.33 4.53 5.97
N GLN A 93 -6.41 5.78 6.42
CA GLN A 93 -5.40 6.80 6.17
C GLN A 93 -5.13 7.56 7.48
N PHE A 94 -3.85 7.73 7.81
CA PHE A 94 -3.38 8.51 8.95
C PHE A 94 -2.25 9.43 8.49
N SER A 95 -1.22 8.86 7.84
CA SER A 95 -0.11 9.58 7.19
C SER A 95 0.56 10.64 8.07
N GLU A 96 0.77 10.30 9.34
CA GLU A 96 1.26 11.24 10.37
C GLU A 96 2.51 10.73 11.12
N ALA A 97 2.97 9.51 10.84
CA ALA A 97 4.21 9.01 11.43
C ALA A 97 5.42 9.83 10.96
N ASP A 98 6.40 10.03 11.85
CA ASP A 98 7.59 10.82 11.55
C ASP A 98 8.33 10.26 10.33
N GLY A 99 8.67 11.12 9.36
CA GLY A 99 9.23 10.72 8.06
C GLY A 99 8.22 10.15 7.03
N PHE A 100 6.94 9.98 7.40
CA PHE A 100 5.90 9.39 6.53
C PHE A 100 4.67 10.30 6.36
N SER A 101 4.89 11.61 6.27
CA SER A 101 3.83 12.61 6.03
C SER A 101 3.28 12.63 4.60
N HIS A 102 3.95 11.95 3.66
CA HIS A 102 3.43 11.73 2.31
C HIS A 102 2.15 10.88 2.40
N LEU A 103 1.08 11.34 1.74
CA LEU A 103 -0.23 10.71 1.76
C LEU A 103 -0.13 9.23 1.38
N HIS A 104 -0.62 8.35 2.25
CA HIS A 104 -0.63 6.93 1.98
C HIS A 104 -1.84 6.28 2.63
N LEU A 105 -2.45 5.35 1.91
CA LEU A 105 -3.60 4.59 2.39
C LEU A 105 -3.21 3.14 2.62
N HIS A 106 -3.58 2.60 3.77
CA HIS A 106 -3.47 1.18 4.03
C HIS A 106 -4.71 0.48 3.48
N LEU A 107 -4.50 -0.51 2.61
CA LEU A 107 -5.53 -1.44 2.16
C LEU A 107 -5.17 -2.84 2.69
N VAL A 108 -5.88 -3.27 3.73
CA VAL A 108 -5.45 -4.39 4.57
C VAL A 108 -6.44 -5.55 4.47
N PRO A 109 -6.00 -6.76 4.08
CA PRO A 109 -6.86 -7.93 4.05
C PRO A 109 -7.19 -8.39 5.48
N ARG A 110 -8.45 -8.74 5.71
CA ARG A 110 -8.91 -9.34 6.97
C ARG A 110 -9.34 -10.78 6.74
N MET A 111 -8.56 -11.74 7.24
CA MET A 111 -8.89 -13.16 7.15
C MET A 111 -10.04 -13.53 8.09
N ALA A 112 -10.73 -14.63 7.80
CA ALA A 112 -11.87 -15.11 8.58
C ALA A 112 -11.54 -15.32 10.06
N ASP A 113 -10.34 -15.82 10.32
CA ASP A 113 -9.78 -16.24 11.61
C ASP A 113 -8.97 -15.17 12.34
N HIS A 114 -8.85 -13.94 11.80
CA HIS A 114 -8.16 -12.83 12.49
C HIS A 114 -8.63 -12.71 13.95
N PRO A 115 -7.71 -12.72 14.93
CA PRO A 115 -8.01 -12.53 16.35
C PRO A 115 -8.86 -11.28 16.60
N GLN A 116 -9.75 -11.30 17.59
CA GLN A 116 -10.66 -10.17 17.85
C GLN A 116 -9.90 -8.90 18.26
N ASP A 117 -8.80 -9.07 18.98
CA ASP A 117 -7.87 -8.00 19.38
C ASP A 117 -7.01 -7.49 18.22
N ALA A 118 -6.97 -8.14 17.07
CA ALA A 118 -6.31 -7.67 15.84
C ALA A 118 -7.28 -7.18 14.74
N ARG A 119 -8.54 -6.85 15.09
CA ARG A 119 -9.57 -6.33 14.17
C ARG A 119 -9.77 -4.82 14.28
N GLY A 120 -10.30 -4.22 13.21
CA GLY A 120 -10.53 -2.78 13.13
C GLY A 120 -9.21 -2.01 13.22
N PRO A 121 -9.16 -0.86 13.92
CA PRO A 121 -7.93 -0.09 14.07
C PRO A 121 -6.77 -0.88 14.70
N ARG A 122 -7.05 -1.95 15.44
CA ARG A 122 -5.99 -2.77 16.05
C ARG A 122 -5.27 -3.69 15.05
N VAL A 123 -5.67 -3.72 13.79
CA VAL A 123 -4.94 -4.45 12.73
C VAL A 123 -3.49 -3.98 12.61
N PHE A 124 -3.18 -2.74 13.03
CA PHE A 124 -1.81 -2.22 13.13
C PHE A 124 -0.91 -2.98 14.09
N THR A 125 -1.44 -3.88 14.93
CA THR A 125 -0.60 -4.82 15.68
C THR A 125 0.27 -5.71 14.78
N TYR A 126 -0.07 -5.84 13.49
CA TYR A 126 0.75 -6.56 12.51
C TYR A 126 1.86 -5.71 11.90
N LEU A 127 1.88 -4.38 12.12
CA LEU A 127 3.05 -3.55 11.80
C LEU A 127 3.96 -3.51 13.03
N VAL A 128 5.20 -3.94 12.89
CA VAL A 128 6.13 -4.11 14.01
C VAL A 128 7.48 -3.47 13.70
N ASP A 129 8.14 -2.96 14.73
CA ASP A 129 9.47 -2.34 14.59
C ASP A 129 10.60 -3.38 14.47
N ASP A 130 10.36 -4.62 14.92
CA ASP A 130 11.33 -5.71 14.83
C ASP A 130 11.45 -6.23 13.40
N GLU A 131 12.51 -5.81 12.70
CA GLU A 131 12.82 -6.20 11.33
C GLU A 131 12.94 -7.72 11.15
N ALA A 132 13.38 -8.46 12.17
CA ALA A 132 13.48 -9.92 12.11
C ALA A 132 12.10 -10.61 12.04
N ALA A 133 11.03 -9.91 12.43
CA ALA A 133 9.66 -10.40 12.38
C ALA A 133 8.95 -10.05 11.06
N TRP A 134 9.51 -9.15 10.24
CA TRP A 134 8.89 -8.73 8.99
C TRP A 134 8.73 -9.90 8.01
N LEU A 135 7.71 -9.82 7.16
CA LEU A 135 7.61 -10.75 6.05
C LEU A 135 8.85 -10.66 5.15
N PRO A 136 9.48 -11.81 4.83
CA PRO A 136 10.65 -11.85 3.95
C PRO A 136 10.39 -11.13 2.63
N GLU A 137 11.41 -10.47 2.09
CA GLU A 137 11.29 -9.73 0.82
C GLU A 137 10.79 -10.61 -0.32
N SER A 138 11.26 -11.87 -0.40
CA SER A 138 10.85 -12.84 -1.41
C SER A 138 9.38 -13.22 -1.30
N GLU A 139 8.83 -13.27 -0.08
CA GLU A 139 7.41 -13.52 0.16
C GLU A 139 6.57 -12.32 -0.26
N ARG A 140 6.99 -11.10 0.11
CA ARG A 140 6.35 -9.85 -0.32
C ARG A 140 6.37 -9.70 -1.85
N ASP A 141 7.48 -10.03 -2.50
CA ASP A 141 7.59 -10.01 -3.96
C ASP A 141 6.65 -11.04 -4.62
N SER A 142 6.56 -12.24 -4.05
CA SER A 142 5.65 -13.28 -4.55
C SER A 142 4.18 -12.84 -4.43
N LEU A 143 3.79 -12.28 -3.28
CA LEU A 143 2.46 -11.74 -3.05
C LEU A 143 2.14 -10.60 -4.01
N ALA A 144 3.08 -9.68 -4.23
CA ALA A 144 2.92 -8.58 -5.18
C ALA A 144 2.64 -9.08 -6.61
N LEU A 145 3.39 -10.09 -7.07
CA LEU A 145 3.18 -10.71 -8.37
C LEU A 145 1.83 -11.44 -8.46
N SER A 146 1.41 -12.14 -7.41
CA SER A 146 0.08 -12.79 -7.36
C SER A 146 -1.06 -11.78 -7.41
N VAL A 147 -0.96 -10.67 -6.65
CA VAL A 147 -1.95 -9.59 -6.70
C VAL A 147 -1.99 -8.96 -8.08
N ARG A 148 -0.83 -8.68 -8.68
CA ARG A 148 -0.74 -8.16 -10.06
C ARG A 148 -1.41 -9.08 -11.07
N ALA A 149 -1.19 -10.39 -10.97
CA ALA A 149 -1.81 -11.37 -11.86
C ALA A 149 -3.33 -11.43 -11.69
N ALA A 150 -3.86 -11.23 -10.48
CA ALA A 150 -5.30 -11.22 -10.20
C ALA A 150 -6.00 -9.90 -10.61
N LEU A 151 -5.25 -8.87 -11.05
CA LEU A 151 -5.79 -7.61 -11.56
C LEU A 151 -6.02 -7.60 -13.08
N ALA A 152 -5.50 -8.60 -13.80
CA ALA A 152 -5.59 -8.77 -15.25
C ALA A 152 -6.90 -9.46 -15.65
#